data_AF-A0A1F9EL41-F1
#
_entry.id   AF-A0A1F9EL41-F1
#
_cell.length_a   1.000
_cell.length_b   1.000
_cell.length_c   1.000
_cell.angle_alpha   90.00
_cell.angle_beta   90.00
_cell.angle_gamma   90.00
#
_symmetry.space_group_name_H-M   'P 1'
#
loop_
_entity.id
_entity.type
_entity.pdbx_description
1 polymer ?
#
loop_
_entity_poly.entity_id
_entity_poly.type
_entity_poly.pdbx_seq_one_letter_code
_entity_poly.pdbx_strand_id
1 'polypeptide(L)'
;PGVRIDVTNQRIIFDLSLFYEELPGYFEKADDPQTFRLTEEFSIVYHRFLEKDLSHYSSIRGQVISPISLGLKIVDQEQKAIIYHDEVREVLFDFIQKKVNQQYQELRAKNRNAFVWIDDPGLGLIFTAFSGYNEVHAKGDLDLFLEGVEGSRGVHLCAKPDWDFLLRSKIDILSFDSFNCGVMIINYPSLIEFLNRGGVISWGIVPTYTELLENETLSSLQERLEIFWDDLSRKGVDYGKLLRQSLLAPATCNLLNPDKEKTVEKAFEVLQELSGRIREKYHLDETAQIPPSPPFAKGG
;
A
#
# COMPACT_ATOMS: atom_id res chain seq x y z
N PRO A 1 2.38 16.04 17.31
CA PRO A 1 3.14 16.58 18.47
C PRO A 1 4.64 16.49 18.14
N GLY A 2 5.43 17.49 18.51
CA GLY A 2 6.89 17.49 18.36
C GLY A 2 7.40 17.64 16.92
N VAL A 3 6.51 17.84 15.95
CA VAL A 3 6.84 17.92 14.53
C VAL A 3 6.78 19.35 14.04
N ARG A 4 7.77 19.75 13.23
CA ARG A 4 7.77 20.97 12.42
C ARG A 4 8.12 20.62 10.98
N ILE A 5 7.39 21.22 10.04
CA ILE A 5 7.60 20.99 8.60
C ILE A 5 8.40 22.18 8.05
N ASP A 6 9.62 21.91 7.61
CA ASP A 6 10.44 22.86 6.86
C ASP A 6 10.15 22.67 5.37
N VAL A 7 9.17 23.43 4.87
CA VAL A 7 8.73 23.38 3.47
C VAL A 7 9.86 23.80 2.52
N THR A 8 10.68 24.77 2.91
CA THR A 8 11.78 25.30 2.10
C THR A 8 12.83 24.23 1.83
N ASN A 9 13.22 23.47 2.86
CA ASN A 9 14.24 22.43 2.75
C ASN A 9 13.65 21.03 2.54
N GLN A 10 12.32 20.90 2.42
CA GLN A 10 11.59 19.63 2.28
C GLN A 10 11.93 18.62 3.40
N ARG A 11 12.00 19.11 4.64
CA ARG A 11 12.36 18.30 5.82
C ARG A 11 11.25 18.29 6.85
N ILE A 12 11.14 17.16 7.54
CA ILE A 12 10.35 17.04 8.75
C ILE A 12 11.34 17.01 9.90
N ILE A 13 11.22 17.97 10.81
CA ILE A 13 12.05 18.11 12.00
C ILE A 13 11.22 17.59 13.18
N PHE A 14 11.83 16.71 13.97
CA PHE A 14 11.23 16.20 15.19
C PHE A 14 12.02 16.67 16.42
N ASP A 15 11.30 17.16 17.42
CA ASP A 15 11.85 17.54 18.72
C ASP A 15 11.13 16.75 19.83
N LEU A 16 11.91 15.94 20.56
CA LEU A 16 11.37 15.07 21.60
C LEU A 16 10.83 15.84 22.81
N SER A 17 11.43 16.96 23.18
CA SER A 17 10.93 17.76 24.32
C SER A 17 9.58 18.39 23.98
N LEU A 18 9.48 18.94 22.77
CA LEU A 18 8.27 19.49 22.22
C LEU A 18 7.18 18.43 21.98
N PHE A 19 7.56 17.19 21.66
CA PHE A 19 6.62 16.08 21.57
C PHE A 19 5.87 15.91 22.89
N TYR A 20 6.57 15.84 24.03
CA TYR A 20 5.92 15.69 25.34
C TYR A 20 5.10 16.92 25.73
N GLU A 21 5.54 18.13 25.37
CA GLU A 21 4.79 19.36 25.61
C GLU A 21 3.46 19.38 24.83
N GLU A 22 3.47 18.95 23.56
CA GLU A 22 2.31 18.99 22.68
C GLU A 22 1.42 17.74 22.77
N LEU A 23 1.86 16.69 23.46
CA LEU A 23 1.16 15.41 23.55
C LEU A 23 -0.26 15.52 24.15
N PRO A 24 -0.50 16.30 25.23
CA PRO A 24 -1.87 16.50 25.73
C PRO A 24 -2.79 17.11 24.67
N GLY A 25 -2.31 18.11 23.92
CA GLY A 25 -3.08 18.76 22.86
C GLY A 25 -3.33 17.85 21.65
N TYR A 26 -2.53 16.81 21.45
CA TYR A 26 -2.83 15.75 20.49
C TYR A 26 -4.04 14.93 20.94
N PHE A 27 -4.07 14.49 22.20
CA PHE A 27 -5.18 13.70 22.73
C PHE A 27 -6.50 14.46 22.78
N GLU A 28 -6.48 15.77 23.06
CA GLU A 28 -7.68 16.62 22.99
C GLU A 28 -8.30 16.68 21.58
N LYS A 29 -7.47 16.53 20.53
CA LYS A 29 -7.89 16.58 19.12
C LYS A 29 -8.05 15.20 18.49
N ALA A 30 -7.69 14.14 19.21
CA ALA A 30 -7.63 12.77 18.71
C ALA A 30 -9.01 12.23 18.31
N ASP A 31 -10.07 12.75 18.92
CA ASP A 31 -11.46 12.40 18.63
C ASP A 31 -12.09 13.27 17.53
N ASP A 32 -11.40 14.31 17.04
CA ASP A 32 -11.87 15.12 15.91
C ASP A 32 -11.33 14.56 14.58
N PRO A 33 -12.19 13.98 13.71
CA PRO A 33 -11.76 13.45 12.42
C PRO A 33 -11.13 14.50 11.50
N GLN A 34 -11.47 15.79 11.66
CA GLN A 34 -10.87 16.86 10.86
C GLN A 34 -9.37 17.01 11.10
N THR A 35 -8.87 16.61 12.28
CA THR A 35 -7.44 16.59 12.62
C THR A 35 -6.63 15.72 11.66
N PHE A 36 -7.23 14.64 11.16
CA PHE A 36 -6.53 13.62 10.35
C PHE A 36 -6.72 13.81 8.86
N ARG A 37 -7.61 14.72 8.45
CA ARG A 37 -7.87 15.03 7.05
C ARG A 37 -6.63 15.58 6.36
N LEU A 38 -6.41 15.20 5.10
CA LEU A 38 -5.36 15.79 4.28
C LEU A 38 -5.83 17.17 3.82
N THR A 39 -5.15 18.24 4.22
CA THR A 39 -5.56 19.61 3.86
C THR A 39 -5.22 19.93 2.41
N GLU A 40 -5.89 20.93 1.83
CA GLU A 40 -5.66 21.36 0.45
C GLU A 40 -4.24 21.87 0.23
N GLU A 41 -3.66 22.52 1.25
CA GLU A 41 -2.27 22.97 1.26
C GLU A 41 -1.28 21.82 0.98
N PHE A 42 -1.52 20.63 1.55
CA PHE A 42 -0.64 19.48 1.37
C PHE A 42 -1.01 18.60 0.17
N SER A 43 -2.23 18.70 -0.39
CA SER A 43 -2.59 17.95 -1.60
C SER A 43 -3.81 18.51 -2.35
N ILE A 44 -3.58 19.52 -3.20
CA ILE A 44 -4.60 20.06 -4.11
C ILE A 44 -5.20 18.95 -5.00
N VAL A 45 -4.37 17.99 -5.44
CA VAL A 45 -4.80 16.91 -6.34
C VAL A 45 -5.81 15.98 -5.66
N TYR A 46 -5.63 15.68 -4.36
CA TYR A 46 -6.55 14.83 -3.62
C TYR A 46 -7.94 15.47 -3.48
N HIS A 47 -8.00 16.78 -3.18
CA HIS A 47 -9.28 17.50 -3.10
C HIS A 47 -10.00 17.54 -4.45
N ARG A 48 -9.27 17.88 -5.53
CA ARG A 48 -9.82 17.82 -6.90
C ARG A 48 -10.29 16.42 -7.30
N PHE A 49 -9.62 15.38 -6.81
CA PHE A 49 -10.04 13.99 -7.03
C PHE A 49 -11.39 13.71 -6.34
N LEU A 50 -11.56 14.14 -5.09
CA LEU A 50 -12.81 13.98 -4.34
C LEU A 50 -13.98 14.80 -4.90
N GLU A 51 -13.72 15.88 -5.64
CA GLU A 51 -14.76 16.68 -6.32
C GLU A 51 -15.40 15.96 -7.52
N LYS A 52 -14.73 14.96 -8.08
CA LYS A 52 -15.24 14.19 -9.22
C LYS A 52 -16.38 13.27 -8.78
N ASP A 53 -17.25 12.92 -9.73
CA ASP A 53 -18.09 11.73 -9.59
C ASP A 53 -17.19 10.50 -9.77
N LEU A 54 -17.10 9.69 -8.72
CA LEU A 54 -16.27 8.49 -8.67
C LEU A 54 -17.11 7.21 -8.59
N SER A 55 -18.44 7.33 -8.68
CA SER A 55 -19.37 6.22 -8.48
C SER A 55 -19.37 5.20 -9.62
N HIS A 56 -18.98 5.62 -10.83
CA HIS A 56 -18.90 4.75 -12.01
C HIS A 56 -17.65 3.87 -12.07
N TYR A 57 -16.63 4.15 -11.25
CA TYR A 57 -15.45 3.30 -11.18
C TYR A 57 -15.75 2.03 -10.36
N SER A 58 -15.19 0.89 -10.77
CA SER A 58 -15.35 -0.38 -10.03
C SER A 58 -14.80 -0.29 -8.60
N SER A 59 -13.73 0.47 -8.40
CA SER A 59 -13.17 0.83 -7.10
C SER A 59 -12.34 2.10 -7.22
N ILE A 60 -12.07 2.75 -6.10
CA ILE A 60 -11.08 3.82 -5.99
C ILE A 60 -10.14 3.52 -4.84
N ARG A 61 -8.93 4.04 -4.92
CA ARG A 61 -7.87 3.70 -3.96
C ARG A 61 -7.20 4.95 -3.43
N GLY A 62 -7.11 5.04 -2.10
CA GLY A 62 -6.24 5.97 -1.40
C GLY A 62 -4.88 5.36 -1.10
N GLN A 63 -3.95 6.20 -0.67
CA GLN A 63 -2.63 5.78 -0.24
C GLN A 63 -2.12 6.70 0.86
N VAL A 64 -1.45 6.09 1.84
CA VAL A 64 -0.81 6.77 2.96
C VAL A 64 0.54 6.11 3.21
N ILE A 65 1.57 6.86 3.59
CA ILE A 65 2.83 6.24 4.03
C ILE A 65 2.60 5.43 5.30
N SER A 66 3.21 4.25 5.43
CA SER A 66 3.11 3.45 6.65
C SER A 66 3.76 4.14 7.86
N PRO A 67 3.37 3.78 9.09
CA PRO A 67 4.03 4.29 10.28
C PRO A 67 5.47 3.80 10.41
N ILE A 68 5.80 2.58 9.94
CA ILE A 68 7.18 2.05 9.96
C ILE A 68 8.08 2.90 9.06
N SER A 69 7.68 3.09 7.79
CA SER A 69 8.43 3.90 6.84
C SER A 69 8.57 5.35 7.27
N LEU A 70 7.50 5.95 7.79
CA LEU A 70 7.55 7.32 8.28
C LEU A 70 8.46 7.45 9.51
N GLY A 71 8.36 6.50 10.44
CA GLY A 71 9.15 6.47 11.68
C GLY A 71 10.64 6.23 11.46
N LEU A 72 11.00 5.47 10.42
CA LEU A 72 12.40 5.30 9.99
C LEU A 72 12.96 6.54 9.29
N LYS A 73 12.10 7.34 8.64
CA LYS A 73 12.49 8.50 7.84
C LYS A 73 12.67 9.77 8.68
N ILE A 74 11.81 9.97 9.68
CA ILE A 74 11.88 11.13 10.57
C ILE A 74 12.91 10.85 11.67
N VAL A 75 13.81 11.80 11.92
CA VAL A 75 14.83 11.71 12.95
C VAL A 75 14.70 12.85 13.95
N ASP A 76 15.13 12.60 15.18
CA ASP A 76 15.24 13.60 16.25
C ASP A 76 16.51 14.47 16.09
N GLN A 77 16.79 15.30 17.10
CA GLN A 77 17.94 16.20 17.13
C GLN A 77 19.29 15.47 17.12
N GLU A 78 19.32 14.20 17.53
CA GLU A 78 20.50 13.34 17.58
C GLU A 78 20.65 12.46 16.31
N GLN A 79 19.83 12.70 15.28
CA GLN A 79 19.74 11.87 14.07
C GLN A 79 19.25 10.43 14.32
N LYS A 80 18.59 10.18 15.46
CA LYS A 80 17.97 8.90 15.76
C LYS A 80 16.56 8.86 15.19
N ALA A 81 16.25 7.81 14.43
CA ALA A 81 14.92 7.62 13.84
C ALA A 81 13.85 7.51 14.94
N ILE A 82 12.70 8.17 14.73
CA ILE A 82 11.66 8.27 15.77
C ILE A 82 11.00 6.92 16.09
N ILE A 83 11.10 5.94 15.18
CA ILE A 83 10.63 4.57 15.42
C ILE A 83 11.30 3.91 16.64
N TYR A 84 12.48 4.38 17.04
CA TYR A 84 13.25 3.86 18.17
C TYR A 84 12.88 4.49 19.52
N HIS A 85 11.88 5.38 19.56
CA HIS A 85 11.34 5.95 20.78
C HIS A 85 9.95 5.36 21.01
N ASP A 86 9.78 4.50 22.02
CA ASP A 86 8.57 3.68 22.18
C ASP A 86 7.28 4.51 22.27
N GLU A 87 7.24 5.56 23.10
CA GLU A 87 6.07 6.43 23.24
C GLU A 87 5.76 7.22 21.94
N VAL A 88 6.80 7.64 21.22
CA VAL A 88 6.63 8.32 19.93
C VAL A 88 6.12 7.34 18.87
N ARG A 89 6.61 6.09 18.90
CA ARG A 89 6.17 5.01 18.01
C ARG A 89 4.69 4.71 18.20
N GLU A 90 4.22 4.57 19.44
CA GLU A 90 2.79 4.33 19.71
C GLU A 90 1.91 5.46 19.14
N VAL A 91 2.26 6.72 19.41
CA VAL A 91 1.52 7.89 18.88
C VAL A 91 1.60 7.99 17.36
N LEU A 92 2.73 7.64 16.75
CA LEU A 92 2.90 7.60 15.30
C LEU A 92 1.98 6.57 14.66
N PHE A 93 1.89 5.38 15.23
CA PHE A 93 1.02 4.31 14.73
C PHE A 93 -0.45 4.68 14.85
N ASP A 94 -0.88 5.22 16.00
CA ASP A 94 -2.24 5.75 16.21
C ASP A 94 -2.58 6.87 15.22
N PHE A 95 -1.66 7.84 15.04
CA PHE A 95 -1.83 8.94 14.10
C PHE A 95 -2.02 8.45 12.66
N ILE A 96 -1.17 7.54 12.17
CA ILE A 96 -1.29 7.03 10.80
C ILE A 96 -2.54 6.17 10.64
N GLN A 97 -2.94 5.39 11.65
CA GLN A 97 -4.17 4.59 11.58
C GLN A 97 -5.38 5.51 11.41
N LYS A 98 -5.48 6.58 12.21
CA LYS A 98 -6.54 7.58 12.10
C LYS A 98 -6.52 8.31 10.75
N LYS A 99 -5.34 8.60 10.18
CA LYS A 99 -5.24 9.16 8.82
C LYS A 99 -5.73 8.20 7.74
N VAL A 100 -5.37 6.92 7.83
CA VAL A 100 -5.84 5.89 6.89
C VAL A 100 -7.36 5.76 6.97
N ASN A 101 -7.92 5.69 8.17
CA ASN A 101 -9.37 5.58 8.37
C ASN A 101 -10.11 6.83 7.87
N GLN A 102 -9.58 8.03 8.16
CA GLN A 102 -10.15 9.27 7.65
C GLN A 102 -10.17 9.29 6.12
N GLN A 103 -9.05 8.94 5.47
CA GLN A 103 -8.97 8.89 4.00
C GLN A 103 -9.92 7.81 3.44
N TYR A 104 -10.02 6.66 4.10
CA TYR A 104 -10.94 5.59 3.73
C TYR A 104 -12.39 6.06 3.78
N GLN A 105 -12.81 6.73 4.84
CA GLN A 105 -14.17 7.24 5.01
C GLN A 105 -14.53 8.28 3.93
N GLU A 106 -13.62 9.21 3.62
CA GLU A 106 -13.81 10.18 2.54
C GLU A 106 -13.99 9.50 1.18
N LEU A 107 -13.18 8.48 0.88
CA LEU A 107 -13.27 7.73 -0.36
C LEU A 107 -14.52 6.82 -0.40
N ARG A 108 -14.87 6.18 0.72
CA ARG A 108 -16.05 5.32 0.85
C ARG A 108 -17.34 6.08 0.57
N ALA A 109 -17.40 7.35 0.97
CA ALA A 109 -18.51 8.25 0.65
C ALA A 109 -18.66 8.53 -0.85
N LYS A 110 -17.57 8.41 -1.64
CA LYS A 110 -17.55 8.61 -3.09
C LYS A 110 -17.71 7.31 -3.88
N ASN A 111 -17.27 6.19 -3.33
CA ASN A 111 -17.35 4.88 -3.94
C ASN A 111 -17.41 3.77 -2.88
N ARG A 112 -18.45 2.93 -2.92
CA ARG A 112 -18.65 1.84 -1.95
C ARG A 112 -17.54 0.78 -1.95
N ASN A 113 -16.74 0.69 -3.00
CA ASN A 113 -15.63 -0.25 -3.13
C ASN A 113 -14.28 0.44 -2.89
N ALA A 114 -14.28 1.61 -2.27
CA ALA A 114 -13.05 2.29 -1.89
C ALA A 114 -12.22 1.47 -0.90
N PHE A 115 -10.91 1.60 -1.00
CA PHE A 115 -9.95 1.08 -0.03
C PHE A 115 -8.74 2.03 0.05
N VAL A 116 -7.94 1.87 1.11
CA VAL A 116 -6.68 2.59 1.29
C VAL A 116 -5.61 1.56 1.55
N TRP A 117 -4.47 1.69 0.87
CA TRP A 117 -3.29 0.92 1.24
C TRP A 117 -2.25 1.81 1.92
N ILE A 118 -1.32 1.16 2.62
CA ILE A 118 -0.12 1.83 3.11
C ILE A 118 1.07 1.54 2.20
N ASP A 119 1.86 2.57 1.90
CA ASP A 119 3.13 2.43 1.19
C ASP A 119 4.26 2.26 2.22
N ASP A 120 4.97 1.12 2.17
CA ASP A 120 5.95 0.77 3.22
C ASP A 120 7.37 0.41 2.72
N PRO A 121 8.05 1.26 1.93
CA PRO A 121 9.41 0.97 1.46
C PRO A 121 10.42 0.69 2.60
N GLY A 122 10.18 1.22 3.80
CA GLY A 122 10.99 1.05 4.99
C GLY A 122 11.02 -0.37 5.55
N LEU A 123 10.06 -1.25 5.20
CA LEU A 123 10.14 -2.67 5.58
C LEU A 123 11.37 -3.39 5.02
N GLY A 124 11.98 -2.89 3.94
CA GLY A 124 13.27 -3.41 3.48
C GLY A 124 14.41 -3.18 4.48
N LEU A 125 14.27 -2.22 5.39
CA LEU A 125 15.31 -1.81 6.34
C LEU A 125 15.21 -2.52 7.70
N ILE A 126 14.02 -2.98 8.09
CA ILE A 126 13.82 -3.60 9.43
C ILE A 126 14.53 -4.95 9.59
N PHE A 127 14.83 -5.63 8.48
CA PHE A 127 15.56 -6.91 8.45
C PHE A 127 17.09 -6.74 8.46
N THR A 128 17.59 -5.51 8.58
CA THR A 128 19.03 -5.26 8.69
C THR A 128 19.49 -5.45 10.14
N ALA A 129 20.65 -6.08 10.34
CA ALA A 129 21.18 -6.45 11.66
C ALA A 129 21.48 -5.28 12.64
N PHE A 130 21.18 -4.05 12.24
CA PHE A 130 21.50 -2.83 12.98
C PHE A 130 20.27 -2.10 13.54
N SER A 131 19.06 -2.66 13.42
CA SER A 131 17.84 -2.02 13.94
C SER A 131 17.61 -2.37 15.42
N GLY A 132 17.43 -1.36 16.27
CA GLY A 132 16.84 -1.52 17.61
C GLY A 132 15.33 -1.85 17.57
N TYR A 133 14.76 -1.91 16.37
CA TYR A 133 13.39 -2.22 16.04
C TYR A 133 13.39 -3.42 15.09
N ASN A 134 13.34 -4.62 15.68
CA ASN A 134 13.48 -5.89 14.97
C ASN A 134 12.16 -6.39 14.38
N GLU A 135 12.21 -7.47 13.61
CA GLU A 135 11.08 -8.08 12.92
C GLU A 135 9.96 -8.54 13.86
N VAL A 136 10.28 -8.95 15.10
CA VAL A 136 9.27 -9.41 16.05
C VAL A 136 8.42 -8.24 16.55
N HIS A 137 9.07 -7.14 16.95
CA HIS A 137 8.38 -5.92 17.35
C HIS A 137 7.61 -5.31 16.17
N ALA A 138 8.25 -5.24 14.99
CA ALA A 138 7.60 -4.74 13.79
C ALA A 138 6.35 -5.53 13.40
N LYS A 139 6.35 -6.85 13.62
CA LYS A 139 5.18 -7.70 13.36
C LYS A 139 4.02 -7.37 14.29
N GLY A 140 4.30 -7.24 15.59
CA GLY A 140 3.29 -6.90 16.59
C GLY A 140 2.65 -5.55 16.33
N ASP A 141 3.48 -4.54 16.10
CA ASP A 141 3.03 -3.17 15.84
C ASP A 141 2.24 -3.09 14.51
N LEU A 142 2.69 -3.79 13.46
CA LEU A 142 1.97 -3.85 12.19
C LEU A 142 0.62 -4.58 12.33
N ASP A 143 0.55 -5.69 13.05
CA ASP A 143 -0.72 -6.40 13.25
C ASP A 143 -1.73 -5.55 14.03
N LEU A 144 -1.29 -4.88 15.10
CA LEU A 144 -2.13 -3.96 15.89
C LEU A 144 -2.60 -2.76 15.04
N PHE A 145 -1.70 -2.20 14.24
CA PHE A 145 -2.05 -1.15 13.28
C PHE A 145 -3.14 -1.60 12.32
N LEU A 146 -2.95 -2.76 11.68
CA LEU A 146 -3.88 -3.29 10.69
C LEU A 146 -5.23 -3.70 11.29
N GLU A 147 -5.28 -4.10 12.56
CA GLU A 147 -6.54 -4.40 13.26
C GLU A 147 -7.49 -3.20 13.34
N GLY A 148 -6.95 -2.00 13.58
CA GLY A 148 -7.74 -0.77 13.64
C GLY A 148 -7.93 -0.07 12.30
N VAL A 149 -7.35 -0.58 11.20
CA VAL A 149 -7.61 -0.07 9.85
C VAL A 149 -9.02 -0.48 9.40
N GLU A 150 -9.81 0.50 8.98
CA GLU A 150 -11.12 0.31 8.36
C GLU A 150 -11.00 -0.10 6.90
N GLY A 151 -11.90 -0.99 6.46
CA GLY A 151 -11.89 -1.51 5.09
C GLY A 151 -10.76 -2.50 4.83
N SER A 152 -10.44 -2.71 3.54
CA SER A 152 -9.40 -3.65 3.11
C SER A 152 -8.00 -3.16 3.47
N ARG A 153 -7.25 -4.01 4.15
CA ARG A 153 -5.90 -3.73 4.67
C ARG A 153 -4.86 -3.93 3.57
N GLY A 154 -4.64 -2.90 2.77
CA GLY A 154 -3.66 -2.96 1.69
C GLY A 154 -2.26 -2.56 2.10
N VAL A 155 -1.25 -3.21 1.54
CA VAL A 155 0.16 -2.79 1.61
C VAL A 155 0.75 -2.75 0.20
N HIS A 156 1.46 -1.67 -0.11
CA HIS A 156 2.24 -1.54 -1.33
C HIS A 156 3.73 -1.39 -1.06
N LEU A 157 4.53 -2.13 -1.83
CA LEU A 157 5.98 -2.19 -1.71
C LEU A 157 6.67 -2.18 -3.07
N CYS A 158 7.51 -1.17 -3.27
CA CYS A 158 8.52 -1.17 -4.33
C CYS A 158 9.83 -1.85 -3.91
N ALA A 159 10.07 -2.02 -2.60
CA ALA A 159 11.25 -2.70 -2.07
C ALA A 159 11.06 -4.23 -2.03
N LYS A 160 12.15 -4.97 -1.82
CA LYS A 160 12.16 -6.44 -1.63
C LYS A 160 12.33 -6.76 -0.14
N PRO A 161 11.25 -6.81 0.65
CA PRO A 161 11.33 -7.22 2.05
C PRO A 161 11.46 -8.74 2.16
N ASP A 162 11.53 -9.25 3.39
CA ASP A 162 11.10 -10.61 3.66
C ASP A 162 9.59 -10.72 3.36
N TRP A 163 9.25 -11.42 2.28
CA TRP A 163 7.85 -11.59 1.86
C TRP A 163 7.06 -12.43 2.86
N ASP A 164 7.69 -13.37 3.57
CA ASP A 164 7.03 -14.24 4.54
C ASP A 164 6.47 -13.42 5.71
N PHE A 165 7.20 -12.40 6.16
CA PHE A 165 6.73 -11.46 7.18
C PHE A 165 5.39 -10.81 6.81
N LEU A 166 5.28 -10.29 5.58
CA LEU A 166 4.08 -9.62 5.09
C LEU A 166 2.96 -10.59 4.78
N LEU A 167 3.27 -11.66 4.06
CA LEU A 167 2.29 -12.66 3.65
C LEU A 167 1.74 -13.45 4.85
N ARG A 168 2.37 -13.39 6.03
CA ARG A 168 1.85 -13.92 7.30
C ARG A 168 1.23 -12.85 8.22
N SER A 169 1.16 -11.59 7.76
CA SER A 169 0.50 -10.50 8.48
C SER A 169 -1.01 -10.41 8.19
N LYS A 170 -1.69 -9.48 8.86
CA LYS A 170 -3.14 -9.26 8.72
C LYS A 170 -3.57 -8.47 7.47
N ILE A 171 -2.69 -8.34 6.48
CA ILE A 171 -3.01 -7.69 5.21
C ILE A 171 -4.05 -8.49 4.42
N ASP A 172 -4.86 -7.78 3.66
CA ASP A 172 -5.86 -8.32 2.73
C ASP A 172 -5.41 -8.14 1.27
N ILE A 173 -4.64 -7.09 0.98
CA ILE A 173 -4.17 -6.77 -0.37
C ILE A 173 -2.65 -6.55 -0.34
N LEU A 174 -1.91 -7.26 -1.18
CA LEU A 174 -0.49 -7.00 -1.42
C LEU A 174 -0.30 -6.44 -2.82
N SER A 175 0.33 -5.27 -2.92
CA SER A 175 0.73 -4.65 -4.17
C SER A 175 2.24 -4.57 -4.26
N PHE A 176 2.82 -5.05 -5.35
CA PHE A 176 4.27 -5.06 -5.51
C PHE A 176 4.69 -5.06 -6.98
N ASP A 177 5.96 -4.78 -7.21
CA ASP A 177 6.60 -4.85 -8.53
C ASP A 177 6.76 -6.31 -8.98
N SER A 178 5.69 -6.87 -9.55
CA SER A 178 5.68 -8.23 -10.09
C SER A 178 6.47 -8.35 -11.39
N PHE A 179 6.67 -7.26 -12.11
CA PHE A 179 7.51 -7.23 -13.30
C PHE A 179 8.94 -7.66 -12.98
N ASN A 180 9.50 -7.12 -11.88
CA ASN A 180 10.86 -7.44 -11.43
C ASN A 180 10.94 -8.57 -10.40
N CYS A 181 9.92 -8.73 -9.54
CA CYS A 181 9.99 -9.66 -8.39
C CYS A 181 9.01 -10.84 -8.49
N GLY A 182 8.16 -10.89 -9.52
CA GLY A 182 7.10 -11.91 -9.66
C GLY A 182 7.63 -13.34 -9.61
N VAL A 183 8.70 -13.64 -10.37
CA VAL A 183 9.33 -14.97 -10.39
C VAL A 183 9.84 -15.38 -9.01
N MET A 184 10.26 -14.44 -8.17
CA MET A 184 10.74 -14.74 -6.83
C MET A 184 9.57 -15.04 -5.89
N ILE A 185 8.58 -14.16 -5.82
CA ILE A 185 7.50 -14.24 -4.82
C ILE A 185 6.59 -15.47 -5.03
N ILE A 186 6.38 -15.92 -6.28
CA ILE A 186 5.58 -17.12 -6.57
C ILE A 186 6.16 -18.40 -5.98
N ASN A 187 7.41 -18.38 -5.54
CA ASN A 187 8.07 -19.51 -4.88
C ASN A 187 7.89 -19.54 -3.35
N TYR A 188 7.26 -18.52 -2.76
CA TYR A 188 7.02 -18.48 -1.32
C TYR A 188 5.78 -19.31 -0.94
N PRO A 189 5.89 -20.29 -0.03
CA PRO A 189 4.73 -21.02 0.48
C PRO A 189 3.69 -20.10 1.15
N SER A 190 4.15 -19.03 1.80
CA SER A 190 3.29 -18.03 2.42
C SER A 190 2.39 -17.30 1.43
N LEU A 191 2.76 -17.21 0.14
CA LEU A 191 1.90 -16.63 -0.89
C LEU A 191 0.69 -17.52 -1.15
N ILE A 192 0.90 -18.84 -1.18
CA ILE A 192 -0.19 -19.82 -1.31
C ILE A 192 -1.10 -19.73 -0.10
N GLU A 193 -0.55 -19.63 1.12
CA GLU A 193 -1.32 -19.42 2.35
C GLU A 193 -2.14 -18.12 2.31
N PHE A 194 -1.53 -17.02 1.84
CA PHE A 194 -2.17 -15.71 1.67
C PHE A 194 -3.36 -15.76 0.70
N LEU A 195 -3.16 -16.32 -0.48
CA LEU A 195 -4.22 -16.52 -1.47
C LEU A 195 -5.32 -17.43 -0.90
N ASN A 196 -4.93 -18.53 -0.25
CA ASN A 196 -5.87 -19.47 0.34
C ASN A 196 -6.79 -18.84 1.40
N ARG A 197 -6.28 -17.92 2.22
CA ARG A 197 -7.10 -17.19 3.20
C ARG A 197 -7.90 -16.02 2.66
N GLY A 198 -7.87 -15.76 1.35
CA GLY A 198 -8.67 -14.70 0.72
C GLY A 198 -7.87 -13.46 0.28
N GLY A 199 -6.55 -13.47 0.43
CA GLY A 199 -5.68 -12.36 0.03
C GLY A 199 -5.74 -12.02 -1.45
N VAL A 200 -5.68 -10.73 -1.78
CA VAL A 200 -5.70 -10.18 -3.14
C VAL A 200 -4.30 -9.71 -3.51
N ILE A 201 -3.86 -10.02 -4.73
CA ILE A 201 -2.60 -9.55 -5.28
C ILE A 201 -2.85 -8.46 -6.31
N SER A 202 -2.24 -7.30 -6.12
CA SER A 202 -2.09 -6.28 -7.13
C SER A 202 -0.75 -6.45 -7.85
N TRP A 203 -0.81 -7.10 -9.02
CA TRP A 203 0.32 -7.39 -9.88
C TRP A 203 0.78 -6.10 -10.57
N GLY A 204 1.83 -5.46 -10.02
CA GLY A 204 2.52 -4.38 -10.70
C GLY A 204 3.26 -4.94 -11.90
N ILE A 205 2.66 -4.87 -13.09
CA ILE A 205 3.11 -5.64 -14.27
C ILE A 205 3.52 -4.75 -15.44
N VAL A 206 2.91 -3.56 -15.60
CA VAL A 206 3.23 -2.66 -16.71
C VAL A 206 4.30 -1.66 -16.28
N PRO A 207 5.51 -1.66 -16.87
CA PRO A 207 6.55 -0.71 -16.51
C PRO A 207 6.13 0.74 -16.79
N THR A 208 6.56 1.69 -15.95
CA THR A 208 6.31 3.12 -16.16
C THR A 208 7.54 3.89 -16.64
N TYR A 209 8.65 3.20 -16.92
CA TYR A 209 9.87 3.79 -17.48
C TYR A 209 9.96 3.50 -18.97
N THR A 210 10.33 4.51 -19.77
CA THR A 210 10.34 4.44 -21.24
C THR A 210 11.15 3.25 -21.75
N GLU A 211 12.38 3.09 -21.25
CA GLU A 211 13.31 2.02 -21.65
C GLU A 211 12.75 0.62 -21.40
N LEU A 212 11.93 0.44 -20.38
CA LEU A 212 11.32 -0.86 -20.08
C LEU A 212 10.03 -1.06 -20.88
N LEU A 213 9.19 -0.03 -20.96
CA LEU A 213 7.89 -0.11 -21.63
C LEU A 213 8.05 -0.34 -23.14
N GLU A 214 9.03 0.28 -23.80
CA GLU A 214 9.29 0.11 -25.24
C GLU A 214 9.70 -1.31 -25.61
N ASN A 215 10.25 -2.06 -24.67
CA ASN A 215 10.65 -3.46 -24.87
C ASN A 215 9.51 -4.45 -24.58
N GLU A 216 8.34 -3.97 -24.16
CA GLU A 216 7.20 -4.81 -23.80
C GLU A 216 6.06 -4.70 -24.81
N THR A 217 5.35 -5.80 -24.97
CA THR A 217 4.13 -5.88 -25.79
C THR A 217 2.98 -6.38 -24.91
N LEU A 218 1.73 -6.15 -25.35
CA LEU A 218 0.58 -6.74 -24.65
C LEU A 218 0.68 -8.25 -24.50
N SER A 219 1.22 -8.94 -25.51
CA SER A 219 1.38 -10.39 -25.48
C SER A 219 2.46 -10.82 -24.49
N SER A 220 3.61 -10.13 -24.41
CA SER A 220 4.67 -10.48 -23.45
C SER A 220 4.23 -10.22 -22.01
N LEU A 221 3.52 -9.11 -21.75
CA LEU A 221 2.98 -8.81 -20.42
C LEU A 221 1.91 -9.81 -19.98
N GLN A 222 1.03 -10.22 -20.91
CA GLN A 222 0.03 -11.25 -20.65
C GLN A 222 0.69 -12.60 -20.35
N GLU A 223 1.61 -13.04 -21.20
CA GLU A 223 2.33 -14.31 -21.03
C GLU A 223 3.04 -14.36 -19.68
N ARG A 224 3.66 -13.25 -19.27
CA ARG A 224 4.30 -13.13 -17.96
C ARG A 224 3.34 -13.35 -16.79
N LEU A 225 2.15 -12.75 -16.82
CA LEU A 225 1.13 -12.98 -15.79
C LEU A 225 0.64 -14.43 -15.77
N GLU A 226 0.39 -14.99 -16.95
CA GLU A 226 -0.09 -16.37 -17.08
C GLU A 226 0.94 -17.37 -16.56
N ILE A 227 2.23 -17.13 -16.79
CA ILE A 227 3.31 -17.93 -16.18
C ILE A 227 3.21 -17.93 -14.66
N PHE A 228 2.97 -16.77 -14.03
CA PHE A 228 2.83 -16.68 -12.58
C PHE A 228 1.60 -17.46 -12.09
N TRP A 229 0.47 -17.31 -12.75
CA TRP A 229 -0.78 -17.99 -12.37
C TRP A 229 -0.74 -19.48 -12.61
N ASP A 230 -0.16 -19.93 -13.73
CA ASP A 230 0.03 -21.34 -14.06
C ASP A 230 0.96 -22.03 -13.05
N ASP A 231 2.01 -21.34 -12.62
CA ASP A 231 2.92 -21.86 -11.59
C ASP A 231 2.24 -21.98 -10.22
N LEU A 232 1.50 -20.94 -9.79
CA LEU A 232 0.71 -20.99 -8.56
C LEU A 232 -0.39 -22.07 -8.60
N SER A 233 -0.99 -22.26 -9.77
CA SER A 233 -2.00 -23.31 -10.00
C SER A 233 -1.40 -24.71 -9.91
N ARG A 234 -0.24 -24.94 -10.52
CA ARG A 234 0.52 -26.20 -10.36
C ARG A 234 0.92 -26.46 -8.90
N LYS A 235 1.07 -25.41 -8.09
CA LYS A 235 1.33 -25.48 -6.65
C LYS A 235 0.06 -25.61 -5.79
N GLY A 236 -1.12 -25.72 -6.41
CA GLY A 236 -2.38 -26.07 -5.74
C GLY A 236 -3.32 -24.90 -5.45
N VAL A 237 -3.07 -23.70 -5.99
CA VAL A 237 -4.05 -22.60 -5.91
C VAL A 237 -5.09 -22.74 -7.01
N ASP A 238 -6.38 -22.64 -6.70
CA ASP A 238 -7.43 -22.65 -7.72
C ASP A 238 -7.26 -21.50 -8.73
N TYR A 239 -7.24 -21.83 -10.03
CA TYR A 239 -6.98 -20.85 -11.09
C TYR A 239 -8.06 -19.76 -11.17
N GLY A 240 -9.34 -20.14 -11.03
CA GLY A 240 -10.44 -19.18 -11.04
C GLY A 240 -10.35 -18.21 -9.85
N LYS A 241 -9.91 -18.71 -8.69
CA LYS A 241 -9.64 -17.92 -7.50
C LYS A 241 -8.46 -16.97 -7.71
N LEU A 242 -7.35 -17.40 -8.32
CA LEU A 242 -6.22 -16.53 -8.68
C LEU A 242 -6.68 -15.34 -9.52
N LEU A 243 -7.48 -15.59 -10.57
CA LEU A 243 -7.99 -14.54 -11.45
C LEU A 243 -8.88 -13.55 -10.69
N ARG A 244 -9.79 -14.03 -9.85
CA ARG A 244 -10.69 -13.16 -9.05
C ARG A 244 -9.96 -12.39 -7.94
N GLN A 245 -8.82 -12.88 -7.49
CA GLN A 245 -7.96 -12.24 -6.48
C GLN A 245 -6.81 -11.45 -7.10
N SER A 246 -6.89 -11.11 -8.39
CA SER A 246 -5.86 -10.36 -9.10
C SER A 246 -6.34 -8.96 -9.48
N LEU A 247 -5.61 -7.95 -9.04
CA LEU A 247 -5.64 -6.59 -9.57
C LEU A 247 -4.40 -6.40 -10.45
N LEU A 248 -4.50 -5.56 -11.47
CA LEU A 248 -3.35 -5.17 -12.29
C LEU A 248 -3.01 -3.72 -11.99
N ALA A 249 -1.72 -3.44 -11.86
CA ALA A 249 -1.21 -2.10 -11.58
C ALA A 249 0.02 -1.79 -12.45
N PRO A 250 0.41 -0.51 -12.56
CA PRO A 250 1.75 -0.18 -13.01
C PRO A 250 2.80 -0.84 -12.09
N ALA A 251 3.93 -1.27 -12.66
CA ALA A 251 4.97 -2.01 -11.95
C ALA A 251 5.71 -1.17 -10.90
N THR A 252 5.85 0.12 -11.16
CA THR A 252 6.72 1.02 -10.41
C THR A 252 5.95 2.16 -9.78
N CYS A 253 6.30 2.49 -8.53
CA CYS A 253 5.76 3.63 -7.78
C CYS A 253 6.04 4.97 -8.46
N ASN A 254 7.20 5.08 -9.12
CA ASN A 254 7.69 6.32 -9.68
C ASN A 254 7.04 6.60 -11.04
N LEU A 255 6.41 7.76 -11.15
CA LEU A 255 5.76 8.25 -12.36
C LEU A 255 6.51 9.43 -12.98
N LEU A 256 7.70 9.75 -12.49
CA LEU A 256 8.55 10.80 -13.07
C LEU A 256 9.39 10.21 -14.20
N ASN A 257 9.19 10.72 -15.41
CA ASN A 257 9.98 10.42 -16.59
C ASN A 257 10.51 11.70 -17.26
N PRO A 258 11.61 11.61 -18.04
CA PRO A 258 12.13 12.75 -18.80
C PRO A 258 11.11 13.35 -19.80
N ASP A 259 10.18 12.53 -20.28
CA ASP A 259 9.11 12.91 -21.20
C ASP A 259 7.83 13.40 -20.49
N LYS A 260 7.93 13.68 -19.18
CA LYS A 260 6.85 14.09 -18.28
C LYS A 260 5.76 13.00 -18.18
N GLU A 261 4.55 13.28 -18.67
CA GLU A 261 3.39 12.41 -18.53
C GLU A 261 3.26 11.33 -19.62
N LYS A 262 3.93 11.46 -20.76
CA LYS A 262 3.65 10.63 -21.95
C LYS A 262 3.84 9.14 -21.73
N THR A 263 4.99 8.71 -21.21
CA THR A 263 5.24 7.30 -20.89
C THR A 263 4.25 6.77 -19.85
N VAL A 264 3.89 7.60 -18.87
CA VAL A 264 2.94 7.21 -17.81
C VAL A 264 1.55 7.00 -18.39
N GLU A 265 1.04 7.95 -19.17
CA GLU A 265 -0.24 7.81 -19.85
C GLU A 265 -0.27 6.56 -20.73
N LYS A 266 0.82 6.31 -21.47
CA LYS A 266 0.92 5.11 -22.30
C LYS A 266 0.91 3.83 -21.48
N ALA A 267 1.59 3.79 -20.33
CA ALA A 267 1.57 2.64 -19.43
C ALA A 267 0.15 2.37 -18.91
N PHE A 268 -0.64 3.41 -18.60
CA PHE A 268 -2.03 3.25 -18.17
C PHE A 268 -2.96 2.79 -19.30
N GLU A 269 -2.75 3.22 -20.54
CA GLU A 269 -3.45 2.67 -21.72
C GLU A 269 -3.15 1.17 -21.87
N VAL A 270 -1.87 0.80 -21.86
CA VAL A 270 -1.42 -0.60 -21.96
C VAL A 270 -2.01 -1.44 -20.84
N LEU A 271 -2.08 -0.91 -19.61
CA LEU A 271 -2.68 -1.60 -18.47
C LEU A 271 -4.18 -1.85 -18.67
N GLN A 272 -4.92 -0.88 -19.22
CA GLN A 272 -6.35 -1.04 -19.53
C GLN A 272 -6.57 -2.07 -20.64
N GLU A 273 -5.78 -2.01 -21.71
CA GLU A 273 -5.84 -2.97 -22.82
C GLU A 273 -5.50 -4.39 -22.35
N LEU A 274 -4.44 -4.54 -21.54
CA LEU A 274 -4.05 -5.82 -20.94
C LEU A 274 -5.18 -6.39 -20.06
N SER A 275 -5.76 -5.54 -19.20
CA SER A 275 -6.88 -5.93 -18.34
C SER A 275 -8.10 -6.38 -19.16
N GLY A 276 -8.42 -5.67 -20.23
CA GLY A 276 -9.48 -6.05 -21.17
C GLY A 276 -9.25 -7.42 -21.81
N ARG A 277 -8.05 -7.65 -22.34
CA ARG A 277 -7.65 -8.91 -22.99
C ARG A 277 -7.72 -10.10 -22.04
N ILE A 278 -7.31 -9.93 -20.78
CA ILE A 278 -7.39 -10.98 -19.75
C ILE A 278 -8.86 -11.26 -19.40
N ARG A 279 -9.68 -10.23 -19.20
CA ARG A 279 -11.11 -10.41 -18.92
C ARG A 279 -11.82 -11.14 -20.06
N GLU A 280 -11.52 -10.79 -21.31
CA GLU A 280 -12.08 -11.45 -22.49
C GLU A 280 -11.65 -12.93 -22.58
N LYS A 281 -10.34 -13.21 -22.47
CA LYS A 281 -9.79 -14.58 -22.56
C LYS A 281 -10.38 -15.51 -21.51
N TYR A 282 -10.56 -15.01 -20.28
CA TYR A 282 -11.02 -15.82 -19.15
C TYR A 282 -12.49 -15.64 -18.79
N HIS A 283 -13.27 -14.92 -19.62
CA HIS A 283 -14.68 -14.63 -19.39
C HIS A 283 -14.98 -14.08 -17.98
N LEU A 284 -14.20 -13.09 -17.55
CA LEU A 284 -14.36 -12.45 -16.25
C LEU A 284 -15.36 -11.29 -16.34
N ASP A 285 -16.46 -11.38 -15.60
CA ASP A 285 -17.43 -10.29 -15.47
C ASP A 285 -16.81 -9.07 -14.76
N GLU A 286 -17.33 -7.86 -15.02
CA GLU A 286 -16.89 -6.60 -14.37
C GLU A 286 -17.09 -6.58 -12.84
N THR A 287 -17.68 -7.63 -12.25
CA THR A 287 -18.10 -7.69 -10.85
C THR A 287 -17.02 -8.18 -9.87
N ALA A 288 -15.74 -8.19 -10.26
CA ALA A 288 -14.65 -8.48 -9.31
C ALA A 288 -14.55 -7.36 -8.27
N GLN A 289 -15.36 -7.48 -7.21
CA GLN A 289 -15.31 -6.62 -6.04
C GLN A 289 -14.18 -7.11 -5.15
N ILE A 290 -13.34 -6.19 -4.67
CA ILE A 290 -12.43 -6.48 -3.56
C ILE A 290 -13.33 -6.89 -2.39
N PRO A 291 -13.27 -8.15 -1.92
CA PRO A 291 -14.15 -8.59 -0.85
C PRO A 291 -13.90 -7.71 0.39
N PRO A 292 -14.96 -7.27 1.09
CA PRO A 292 -14.77 -6.61 2.37
C PRO A 292 -14.00 -7.56 3.28
N SER A 293 -13.06 -7.04 4.06
CA SER A 293 -12.29 -7.86 5.00
C SER A 293 -13.28 -8.64 5.88
N PRO A 294 -13.12 -9.98 5.99
CA PRO A 294 -14.02 -10.76 6.83
C PRO A 294 -13.96 -10.19 8.26
N PRO A 295 -15.09 -10.11 8.98
CA PRO A 295 -15.05 -9.75 10.39
C PRO A 295 -14.18 -10.80 11.10
N PHE A 296 -13.02 -10.39 11.58
CA PHE A 296 -12.23 -11.26 12.44
C PHE A 296 -13.09 -11.57 13.66
N ALA A 297 -13.44 -12.84 13.85
CA ALA A 297 -13.95 -13.30 15.13
C ALA A 297 -12.88 -12.95 16.16
N LYS A 298 -13.19 -12.03 17.08
CA LYS A 298 -12.40 -11.81 18.29
C LYS A 298 -12.39 -13.15 19.05
N GLY A 299 -11.35 -13.95 18.86
CA GLY A 299 -11.01 -15.01 19.79
C GLY A 299 -10.57 -14.35 21.09
N GLY A 300 -11.26 -14.66 22.17
CA GLY A 300 -10.99 -14.11 23.50
C GLY A 300 -9.68 -14.56 24.12
#